data_AF-A0A667ZXF6-F1
#
_entry.id   AF-A0A667ZXF6-F1
#
_cell.length_a   1.000
_cell.length_b   1.000
_cell.length_c   1.000
_cell.angle_alpha   90.00
_cell.angle_beta   90.00
_cell.angle_gamma   90.00
#
_symmetry.space_group_name_H-M   'P 1'
#
loop_
_entity.id
_entity.type
_entity.pdbx_description
1 polymer ?
#
loop_
_entity_poly.entity_id
_entity_poly.type
_entity_poly.pdbx_seq_one_letter_code
_entity_poly.pdbx_strand_id
1 'polypeptide(L)'
;MLVWLYLDSLEIENFNDKYVFVTGCDSGFGNLLCKRLDRKGFRVLAGCLTEKGADDLKRVAGPYLKTVLLDVTSQDSIQKAMEWTKKEVGERDIKVQRLIMNAVCDSDLAKVTNCMEHALTSAYPRTRYSAGWDAKLIWIPLSYMPSWVVDVGLKLVLPRPLKSV
;
A
#
# COMPACT_ATOMS: atom_id res chain seq x y z
N MET A 1 -0.58 -10.14 25.13
CA MET A 1 0.73 -9.47 24.98
C MET A 1 1.79 -10.41 24.42
N LEU A 2 2.11 -11.54 25.06
CA LEU A 2 3.10 -12.52 24.56
C LEU A 2 2.75 -13.14 23.19
N VAL A 3 1.49 -13.50 22.96
CA VAL A 3 1.02 -13.99 21.65
C VAL A 3 1.19 -12.93 20.55
N TRP A 4 1.02 -11.65 20.89
CA TRP A 4 1.14 -10.54 19.95
C TRP A 4 2.61 -10.33 19.55
N LEU A 5 3.52 -10.36 20.52
CA LEU A 5 4.97 -10.32 20.28
C LEU A 5 5.46 -11.52 19.45
N TYR A 6 4.89 -12.71 19.69
CA TYR A 6 5.20 -13.90 18.89
C TYR A 6 4.72 -13.75 17.44
N LEU A 7 3.48 -13.30 17.23
CA LEU A 7 2.94 -13.08 15.89
C LEU A 7 3.70 -11.98 15.13
N ASP A 8 4.09 -10.89 15.79
CA ASP A 8 4.89 -9.81 15.20
C ASP A 8 6.31 -10.28 14.79
N SER A 9 6.79 -11.38 15.40
CA SER A 9 8.09 -11.99 15.06
C SER A 9 8.05 -12.92 13.85
N LEU A 10 6.85 -13.23 13.33
CA LEU A 10 6.70 -14.08 12.15
C LEU A 10 7.03 -13.27 10.90
N GLU A 11 8.15 -13.57 10.25
CA GLU A 11 8.50 -13.00 8.96
C GLU A 11 7.90 -13.83 7.81
N ILE A 12 7.52 -13.17 6.73
CA ILE A 12 7.04 -13.84 5.52
C ILE A 12 8.22 -14.53 4.84
N GLU A 13 8.24 -15.86 4.80
CA GLU A 13 9.21 -16.60 4.01
C GLU A 13 8.91 -16.49 2.50
N ASN A 14 9.97 -16.50 1.69
CA ASN A 14 9.95 -16.50 0.22
C ASN A 14 9.22 -15.31 -0.43
N PHE A 15 9.76 -14.10 -0.27
CA PHE A 15 9.26 -12.86 -0.88
C PHE A 15 9.77 -12.60 -2.31
N ASN A 16 10.59 -13.50 -2.87
CA ASN A 16 11.21 -13.32 -4.19
C ASN A 16 10.21 -13.20 -5.35
N ASP A 17 9.00 -13.74 -5.18
CA ASP A 17 7.94 -13.71 -6.19
C ASP A 17 6.95 -12.55 -5.97
N LYS A 18 7.10 -11.78 -4.89
CA LYS A 18 6.18 -10.69 -4.53
C LYS A 18 6.74 -9.35 -5.00
N TYR A 19 5.86 -8.53 -5.54
CA TYR A 19 6.19 -7.18 -5.99
C TYR A 19 5.68 -6.13 -5.00
N VAL A 20 6.51 -5.14 -4.74
CA VAL A 20 6.16 -3.96 -3.92
C VAL A 20 6.21 -2.73 -4.81
N PHE A 21 5.06 -2.08 -4.99
CA PHE A 21 4.98 -0.80 -5.69
C PHE A 21 5.00 0.35 -4.67
N VAL A 22 5.97 1.25 -4.80
CA VAL A 22 6.14 2.39 -3.89
C VAL A 22 6.01 3.68 -4.69
N THR A 23 5.13 4.59 -4.27
CA THR A 23 5.00 5.93 -4.85
C THR A 23 5.84 6.94 -4.07
N GLY A 24 6.31 8.00 -4.73
CA GLY A 24 7.08 9.07 -4.09
C GLY A 24 8.51 8.64 -3.70
N CYS A 25 9.26 8.07 -4.64
CA CYS A 25 10.57 7.48 -4.38
C CYS A 25 11.76 8.41 -4.68
N ASP A 26 11.52 9.67 -5.07
CA ASP A 26 12.58 10.61 -5.41
C ASP A 26 13.53 10.89 -4.23
N SER A 27 12.99 11.01 -3.01
CA SER A 27 13.78 11.34 -1.82
C SER A 27 13.13 10.82 -0.52
N GLY A 28 13.80 11.06 0.61
CA GLY A 28 13.26 10.80 1.95
C GLY A 28 12.96 9.32 2.23
N PHE A 29 11.83 9.06 2.89
CA PHE A 29 11.47 7.73 3.37
C PHE A 29 11.18 6.74 2.24
N GLY A 30 10.51 7.15 1.17
CA GLY A 30 10.21 6.28 0.03
C GLY A 30 11.49 5.77 -0.66
N ASN A 31 12.46 6.68 -0.85
CA ASN A 31 13.78 6.34 -1.39
C ASN A 31 14.54 5.35 -0.50
N LEU A 32 14.57 5.61 0.81
CA LEU A 32 15.22 4.73 1.79
C LEU A 32 14.55 3.36 1.88
N LEU A 33 13.22 3.31 1.81
CA LEU A 33 12.45 2.08 1.82
C LEU A 33 12.79 1.23 0.60
N CYS A 34 12.80 1.81 -0.60
CA CYS A 34 13.13 1.08 -1.83
C CYS A 34 14.53 0.46 -1.74
N LYS A 35 15.52 1.21 -1.27
CA LYS A 35 16.89 0.71 -1.06
C LYS A 35 16.95 -0.42 -0.03
N ARG A 36 16.18 -0.34 1.06
CA ARG A 36 16.14 -1.41 2.08
C ARG A 36 15.47 -2.68 1.57
N LEU A 37 14.38 -2.53 0.83
CA LEU A 37 13.63 -3.66 0.27
C LEU A 37 14.43 -4.39 -0.81
N ASP A 38 15.09 -3.64 -1.71
CA ASP A 38 15.97 -4.20 -2.74
C ASP A 38 17.12 -5.01 -2.12
N ARG A 39 17.79 -4.48 -1.08
CA ARG A 39 18.83 -5.22 -0.33
C ARG A 39 18.32 -6.47 0.36
N LYS A 40 17.04 -6.49 0.77
CA LYS A 40 16.41 -7.67 1.35
C LYS A 40 16.01 -8.70 0.29
N GLY A 41 16.03 -8.36 -1.00
CA GLY A 41 15.68 -9.25 -2.11
C GLY A 41 14.23 -9.13 -2.59
N PHE A 42 13.50 -8.08 -2.19
CA PHE A 42 12.16 -7.81 -2.71
C PHE A 42 12.24 -7.27 -4.13
N ARG A 43 11.28 -7.63 -4.98
CA ARG A 43 11.08 -6.97 -6.29
C ARG A 43 10.37 -5.65 -6.07
N VAL A 44 11.07 -4.54 -6.27
CA VAL A 44 10.56 -3.20 -5.99
C VAL A 44 10.31 -2.45 -7.29
N LEU A 45 9.12 -1.88 -7.40
CA LEU A 45 8.71 -0.99 -8.48
C LEU A 45 8.54 0.41 -7.89
N ALA A 46 9.49 1.29 -8.14
CA ALA A 46 9.56 2.62 -7.55
C ALA A 46 9.00 3.68 -8.52
N GLY A 47 7.92 4.34 -8.13
CA GLY A 47 7.36 5.51 -8.80
C GLY A 47 8.03 6.79 -8.33
N CYS A 48 8.76 7.45 -9.25
CA CYS A 48 9.42 8.73 -9.02
C CYS A 48 8.73 9.82 -9.83
N LEU A 49 8.56 11.01 -9.27
CA LEU A 49 8.02 12.18 -9.97
C LEU A 49 9.02 12.73 -10.99
N THR A 50 10.32 12.66 -10.68
CA THR A 50 11.38 13.28 -11.48
C THR A 50 12.31 12.24 -12.12
N GLU A 51 12.82 12.55 -13.32
CA GLU A 51 13.85 11.74 -13.98
C GLU A 51 15.11 11.63 -13.15
N LYS A 52 15.54 12.75 -12.55
CA LYS A 52 16.70 12.79 -11.66
C LYS A 52 16.54 11.82 -10.47
N GLY A 53 15.38 11.84 -9.80
CA GLY A 53 15.11 10.93 -8.69
C GLY A 53 15.06 9.46 -9.13
N ALA A 54 14.50 9.18 -10.31
CA ALA A 54 14.48 7.85 -10.90
C ALA A 54 15.89 7.34 -11.26
N ASP A 55 16.75 8.20 -11.81
CA ASP A 55 18.11 7.88 -12.21
C ASP A 55 19.04 7.72 -11.01
N ASP A 56 18.92 8.61 -10.02
CA ASP A 56 19.67 8.51 -8.76
C ASP A 56 19.34 7.20 -8.03
N LEU A 57 18.06 6.78 -8.04
CA LEU A 57 17.66 5.52 -7.45
C LEU A 57 18.16 4.32 -8.28
N LYS A 58 18.08 4.37 -9.62
CA LYS A 58 18.63 3.34 -10.52
C LYS A 58 20.12 3.12 -10.35
N ARG A 59 20.91 4.17 -10.12
CA ARG A 59 22.37 4.06 -9.92
C ARG A 59 22.74 3.26 -8.66
N VAL A 60 21.88 3.30 -7.65
CA VAL A 60 22.09 2.64 -6.36
C VAL A 60 21.28 1.35 -6.25
N ALA A 61 20.45 1.05 -7.26
CA ALA A 61 19.56 -0.09 -7.32
C ALA A 61 20.32 -1.39 -7.62
N GLY A 62 19.98 -2.45 -6.91
CA GLY A 62 20.28 -3.82 -7.29
C GLY A 62 19.38 -4.32 -8.43
N PRO A 63 19.51 -5.60 -8.82
CA PRO A 63 18.80 -6.17 -9.96
C PRO A 63 17.27 -6.28 -9.78
N TYR A 64 16.77 -6.09 -8.55
CA TYR A 64 15.37 -6.29 -8.20
C TYR A 64 14.56 -4.99 -8.12
N LEU A 65 15.21 -3.83 -8.20
CA LEU A 65 14.56 -2.52 -8.18
C LEU A 65 14.48 -1.92 -9.58
N LYS A 66 13.25 -1.63 -10.02
CA LYS A 66 12.97 -0.90 -11.26
C LYS A 66 12.25 0.40 -10.95
N THR A 67 12.54 1.44 -11.72
CA THR A 67 11.90 2.76 -11.54
C THR A 67 11.01 3.11 -12.72
N VAL A 68 9.91 3.80 -12.43
CA VAL A 68 8.95 4.35 -13.40
C VAL A 68 8.67 5.80 -13.06
N LEU A 69 8.52 6.65 -14.09
CA LEU A 69 8.04 8.01 -13.89
C LEU A 69 6.55 7.99 -13.56
N LEU A 70 6.19 8.57 -12.43
CA LEU A 70 4.82 8.65 -11.94
C LEU A 70 4.54 10.03 -11.35
N ASP A 71 3.67 10.76 -12.02
CA ASP A 71 2.96 11.90 -11.47
C ASP A 71 1.58 11.44 -10.99
N VAL A 72 1.42 11.38 -9.66
CA VAL A 72 0.16 10.98 -9.02
C VAL A 72 -0.99 11.97 -9.23
N THR A 73 -0.70 13.16 -9.77
CA THR A 73 -1.73 14.16 -10.10
C THR A 73 -2.26 14.00 -11.52
N SER A 74 -1.54 13.27 -12.39
CA SER A 74 -1.89 13.09 -13.81
C SER A 74 -2.45 11.70 -14.08
N GLN A 75 -3.70 11.64 -14.55
CA GLN A 75 -4.37 10.39 -14.87
C GLN A 75 -3.64 9.60 -15.97
N ASP A 76 -3.07 10.29 -16.96
CA ASP A 76 -2.29 9.67 -18.03
C ASP A 76 -1.00 9.03 -17.51
N SER A 77 -0.33 9.69 -16.56
CA SER A 77 0.87 9.15 -15.92
C SER A 77 0.54 7.91 -15.09
N ILE A 78 -0.54 7.97 -14.31
CA ILE A 78 -1.04 6.83 -13.53
C ILE A 78 -1.35 5.63 -14.45
N GLN A 79 -2.04 5.87 -15.56
CA GLN A 79 -2.42 4.80 -16.48
C GLN A 79 -1.20 4.13 -17.12
N LYS A 80 -0.22 4.92 -17.56
CA LYS A 80 1.06 4.41 -18.10
C LYS A 80 1.84 3.60 -17.05
N ALA A 81 1.94 4.10 -15.82
CA ALA A 81 2.60 3.39 -14.73
C ALA A 81 1.88 2.09 -14.36
N MET A 82 0.54 2.08 -14.41
CA MET A 82 -0.27 0.88 -14.19
C MET A 82 -0.03 -0.17 -15.28
N GLU A 83 0.01 0.22 -16.55
CA GLU A 83 0.27 -0.69 -17.68
C GLU A 83 1.67 -1.28 -17.61
N TRP A 84 2.67 -0.46 -17.28
CA TRP A 84 4.03 -0.93 -17.05
C TRP A 84 4.11 -1.90 -15.87
N THR A 85 3.47 -1.57 -14.75
CA THR A 85 3.41 -2.44 -13.56
C THR A 85 2.74 -3.77 -13.89
N LYS A 86 1.65 -3.75 -14.66
CA LYS A 86 0.96 -4.97 -15.12
C LYS A 86 1.86 -5.91 -15.89
N LYS A 87 2.71 -5.34 -16.76
CA LYS A 87 3.69 -6.09 -17.53
C LYS A 87 4.77 -6.74 -16.65
N GLU A 88 5.17 -6.06 -15.58
CA GLU A 88 6.24 -6.51 -14.69
C GLU A 88 5.80 -7.56 -13.66
N VAL A 89 4.60 -7.41 -13.10
CA VAL A 89 4.06 -8.28 -12.03
C VAL A 89 3.35 -9.52 -12.60
N GLY A 90 2.82 -9.44 -13.83
CA GLY A 90 2.01 -10.50 -14.43
C GLY A 90 0.54 -10.49 -13.95
N GLU A 91 -0.35 -11.12 -14.73
CA GLU A 91 -1.80 -10.94 -14.56
C GLU A 91 -2.42 -11.53 -13.28
N ARG A 92 -1.78 -12.51 -12.63
CA ARG A 92 -2.41 -13.26 -11.53
C ARG A 92 -2.50 -12.45 -10.23
N ASP A 93 -1.47 -11.72 -9.84
CA ASP A 93 -1.46 -10.98 -8.57
C ASP A 93 -2.33 -9.72 -8.59
N ILE A 94 -2.52 -9.13 -9.77
CA ILE A 94 -3.25 -7.86 -9.92
C ILE A 94 -4.76 -8.04 -9.79
N LYS A 95 -5.29 -9.21 -10.15
CA LYS A 95 -6.73 -9.50 -10.01
C LYS A 95 -7.15 -9.50 -8.54
N VAL A 96 -6.34 -10.09 -7.68
CA VAL A 96 -6.60 -10.13 -6.22
C VAL A 96 -6.51 -8.74 -5.62
N GLN A 97 -5.43 -8.00 -5.89
CA GLN A 97 -5.27 -6.64 -5.37
C GLN A 97 -6.39 -5.71 -5.83
N ARG A 98 -6.81 -5.79 -7.11
CA ARG A 98 -7.91 -5.01 -7.66
C ARG A 98 -9.25 -5.36 -6.99
N LEU A 99 -9.50 -6.64 -6.71
CA LEU A 99 -10.72 -7.08 -6.06
C LEU A 99 -10.79 -6.56 -4.61
N ILE A 100 -9.67 -6.57 -3.89
CA ILE A 100 -9.56 -5.99 -2.54
C ILE A 100 -9.73 -4.47 -2.59
N MET A 101 -9.02 -3.77 -3.47
CA MET A 101 -9.15 -2.30 -3.60
C MET A 101 -10.58 -1.89 -3.94
N ASN A 102 -11.25 -2.57 -4.87
CA ASN A 102 -12.64 -2.25 -5.21
C ASN A 102 -13.63 -2.55 -4.07
N ALA A 103 -13.31 -3.49 -3.19
CA ALA A 103 -14.15 -3.82 -2.04
C ALA A 103 -13.90 -2.89 -0.84
N VAL A 104 -12.70 -2.33 -0.70
CA VAL A 104 -12.25 -1.60 0.49
C VAL A 104 -12.15 -0.08 0.25
N CYS A 105 -11.78 0.35 -0.94
CA CYS A 105 -11.60 1.77 -1.26
C CYS A 105 -12.88 2.36 -1.85
N ASP A 106 -13.34 3.45 -1.26
CA ASP A 106 -14.41 4.26 -1.85
C ASP A 106 -13.81 5.30 -2.79
N SER A 107 -14.41 5.48 -3.96
CA SER A 107 -13.99 6.47 -4.96
C SER A 107 -14.38 7.91 -4.59
N ASP A 108 -15.26 8.10 -3.60
CA ASP A 108 -15.72 9.43 -3.20
C ASP A 108 -14.71 10.16 -2.30
N LEU A 109 -13.92 11.05 -2.90
CA LEU A 109 -13.01 11.94 -2.18
C LEU A 109 -13.73 12.93 -1.26
N ALA A 110 -15.02 13.23 -1.49
CA ALA A 110 -15.77 14.21 -0.72
C ALA A 110 -15.85 13.82 0.77
N LYS A 111 -15.78 12.52 1.07
CA LYS A 111 -15.71 12.00 2.44
C LYS A 111 -14.59 12.62 3.27
N VAL A 112 -13.42 12.87 2.65
CA VAL A 112 -12.26 13.46 3.32
C VAL A 112 -12.41 14.98 3.40
N THR A 113 -12.81 15.63 2.31
CA THR A 113 -12.96 17.09 2.28
C THR A 113 -14.05 17.56 3.23
N ASN A 114 -15.16 16.84 3.36
CA ASN A 114 -16.23 17.16 4.33
C ASN A 114 -15.74 17.08 5.78
N CYS A 115 -14.84 16.13 6.08
CA CYS A 115 -14.22 16.06 7.41
C CYS A 115 -13.31 17.27 7.66
N MET A 116 -12.55 17.71 6.65
CA MET A 116 -11.73 18.91 6.72
C MET A 116 -12.58 20.16 6.88
N GLU A 117 -13.66 20.31 6.11
CA GLU A 117 -14.61 21.42 6.20
C GLU A 117 -15.24 21.50 7.58
N HIS A 118 -15.72 20.38 8.12
CA HIS A 118 -16.25 20.33 9.48
C HIS A 118 -15.18 20.69 10.52
N ALA A 119 -13.92 20.24 10.34
CA ALA A 119 -12.84 20.57 11.24
C ALA A 119 -12.52 22.07 11.27
N LEU A 120 -12.69 22.76 10.14
CA LEU A 120 -12.42 24.20 10.03
C LEU A 120 -13.61 25.08 10.45
N THR A 121 -14.84 24.59 10.27
CA THR A 121 -16.07 25.38 10.50
C THR A 121 -16.75 25.12 11.84
N SER A 122 -16.43 24.02 12.52
CA SER A 122 -17.06 23.66 13.79
C SER A 122 -16.51 24.50 14.95
N ALA A 123 -17.39 25.00 15.81
CA ALA A 123 -17.02 25.65 17.07
C ALA A 123 -16.27 24.71 18.03
N TYR A 124 -16.42 23.38 17.87
CA TYR A 124 -15.76 22.35 18.68
C TYR A 124 -15.22 21.23 17.79
N PRO A 125 -14.04 21.41 17.16
CA PRO A 125 -13.47 20.41 16.26
C PRO A 125 -13.01 19.16 17.03
N ARG A 126 -13.15 18.00 16.38
CA ARG A 126 -12.73 16.71 16.96
C ARG A 126 -11.23 16.49 16.75
N THR A 127 -10.58 15.85 17.72
CA THR A 127 -9.18 15.40 17.59
C THR A 127 -9.00 14.25 16.60
N ARG A 128 -10.08 13.53 16.26
CA ARG A 128 -10.06 12.42 15.31
C ARG A 128 -11.26 12.45 14.39
N TYR A 129 -11.01 12.55 13.09
CA TYR A 129 -12.00 12.43 12.04
C TYR A 129 -11.81 11.11 11.29
N SER A 130 -12.90 10.40 11.05
CA SER A 130 -12.93 9.20 10.22
C SER A 130 -13.73 9.52 8.97
N ALA A 131 -13.02 9.59 7.84
CA ALA A 131 -13.62 9.85 6.54
C ALA A 131 -14.30 8.58 6.03
N GLY A 132 -15.60 8.68 5.71
CA GLY A 132 -16.40 7.56 5.24
C GLY A 132 -17.11 6.77 6.33
N TRP A 133 -18.17 6.07 5.91
CA TRP A 133 -18.97 5.19 6.77
C TRP A 133 -18.32 3.82 6.96
N ASP A 134 -17.64 3.36 5.92
CA ASP A 134 -16.76 2.19 5.87
C ASP A 134 -15.67 2.25 6.96
N ALA A 135 -15.00 3.39 7.12
CA ALA A 135 -14.03 3.58 8.20
C ALA A 135 -14.67 3.43 9.59
N LYS A 136 -15.89 3.93 9.79
CA LYS A 136 -16.57 3.93 11.09
C LYS A 136 -17.17 2.58 11.48
N LEU A 137 -17.63 1.80 10.52
CA LEU A 137 -18.29 0.51 10.77
C LEU A 137 -17.43 -0.71 10.56
N ILE A 138 -16.43 -0.62 9.68
CA ILE A 138 -15.56 -1.76 9.38
C ILE A 138 -14.26 -1.58 10.13
N TRP A 139 -13.50 -0.51 9.84
CA TRP A 139 -12.13 -0.38 10.34
C TRP A 139 -12.04 -0.05 11.83
N ILE A 140 -12.92 0.80 12.37
CA ILE A 140 -12.89 1.12 13.80
C ILE A 140 -13.24 -0.11 14.66
N PRO A 141 -14.36 -0.83 14.43
CA PRO A 141 -14.64 -2.05 15.19
C PRO A 141 -13.57 -3.12 15.00
N LEU A 142 -13.08 -3.32 13.77
CA LEU A 142 -12.02 -4.29 13.48
C LEU A 142 -10.72 -3.97 14.22
N SER A 143 -10.40 -2.68 14.42
CA SER A 143 -9.20 -2.27 15.19
C SER A 143 -9.29 -2.62 16.68
N TYR A 144 -10.50 -2.77 17.22
CA TYR A 144 -10.73 -3.22 18.59
C TYR A 144 -10.98 -4.73 18.71
N MET A 145 -11.12 -5.45 17.58
CA MET A 145 -11.32 -6.89 17.59
C MET A 145 -10.01 -7.63 17.87
N PRO A 146 -10.06 -8.77 18.60
CA PRO A 146 -8.89 -9.62 18.77
C PRO A 146 -8.33 -10.07 17.42
N SER A 147 -7.01 -10.01 17.29
CA SER A 147 -6.27 -10.29 16.04
C SER A 147 -6.66 -11.62 15.39
N TRP A 148 -6.91 -12.65 16.21
CA TRP A 148 -7.29 -13.99 15.74
C TRP A 148 -8.65 -14.01 15.04
N VAL A 149 -9.61 -13.17 15.45
CA VAL A 149 -10.93 -13.10 14.81
C VAL A 149 -10.82 -12.43 13.45
N VAL A 150 -10.05 -11.34 13.40
CA VAL A 150 -9.75 -10.59 12.18
C VAL A 150 -9.04 -11.50 11.17
N ASP A 151 -8.05 -12.28 11.62
CA ASP A 151 -7.33 -13.25 10.78
C ASP A 151 -8.20 -14.39 10.27
N VAL A 152 -9.12 -14.91 11.10
CA VAL A 152 -10.07 -15.95 10.66
C VAL A 152 -11.02 -15.39 9.59
N GLY A 153 -11.52 -14.16 9.79
CA GLY A 153 -12.35 -13.47 8.81
C GLY A 153 -11.61 -13.18 7.50
N LEU A 154 -10.38 -12.67 7.59
CA LEU A 154 -9.52 -12.40 6.44
C LEU A 154 -9.18 -13.70 5.69
N LYS A 155 -8.92 -14.81 6.38
CA LYS A 155 -8.67 -16.14 5.75
C LYS A 155 -9.89 -16.71 5.01
N LEU A 156 -11.09 -16.28 5.36
CA LEU A 156 -12.34 -16.67 4.70
C LEU A 156 -12.64 -15.84 3.45
N VAL A 157 -12.21 -14.57 3.43
CA VAL A 157 -12.56 -13.60 2.37
C VAL A 157 -11.42 -13.39 1.37
N LEU A 158 -10.17 -13.39 1.83
CA LEU A 158 -9.00 -13.20 0.98
C LEU A 158 -8.47 -14.54 0.45
N PRO A 159 -7.95 -14.58 -0.79
CA PRO A 159 -7.25 -15.75 -1.26
C PRO A 159 -6.08 -16.05 -0.33
N ARG A 160 -5.97 -17.30 0.09
CA ARG A 160 -4.87 -17.73 0.98
C ARG A 160 -3.55 -17.35 0.30
N PRO A 161 -2.65 -16.64 0.99
CA PRO A 161 -1.33 -16.39 0.44
C PRO A 161 -0.71 -17.75 0.09
N LEU A 162 -0.09 -17.84 -1.09
CA LEU A 162 0.68 -19.02 -1.49
C LEU A 162 1.65 -19.32 -0.35
N LYS A 163 1.45 -20.49 0.26
CA LYS A 163 1.95 -20.96 1.56
C LYS A 163 3.13 -20.13 2.12
N SER A 164 2.86 -19.27 3.09
CA SER A 164 3.83 -19.05 4.18
C SER A 164 3.74 -20.27 5.08
N VAL A 165 4.75 -21.13 5.03
CA VAL A 165 4.91 -22.21 6.00
C VAL A 165 5.51 -21.63 7.26
#